data_AF-A0A183H992-F1
#
_entry.id   AF-A0A183H992-F1
#
_cell.length_a   1.000
_cell.length_b   1.000
_cell.length_c   1.000
_cell.angle_alpha   90.00
_cell.angle_beta   90.00
_cell.angle_gamma   90.00
#
_symmetry.space_group_name_H-M   'P 1'
#
loop_
_entity.id
_entity.type
_entity.pdbx_description
1 polymer ?
#
loop_
_entity_poly.entity_id
_entity_poly.type
_entity_poly.pdbx_seq_one_letter_code
_entity_poly.pdbx_strand_id
1 'polypeptide(L)'
;MLIIAICTILGCKTRISFIYLPIPPSLVLLVAAYIFYDLRWKGRLLPPGPTPWLFFGNILHFMFYESIDDMFLTWKQKYGKGC
;
A
#
# COMPACT_ATOMS: atom_id res chain seq x y z
N MET A 1 -6.52 37.02 -1.06
CA MET A 1 -7.71 36.62 -1.85
C MET A 1 -7.32 35.96 -3.18
N LEU A 2 -6.41 36.55 -3.97
CA LEU A 2 -5.96 36.01 -5.27
C LEU A 2 -5.36 34.58 -5.21
N ILE A 3 -4.49 34.30 -4.23
CA ILE A 3 -3.80 33.00 -4.11
C ILE A 3 -4.78 31.86 -3.81
N ILE A 4 -5.77 32.09 -2.94
CA ILE A 4 -6.78 31.08 -2.57
C ILE A 4 -7.66 30.75 -3.78
N ALA A 5 -8.01 31.74 -4.61
CA ALA A 5 -8.77 31.56 -5.84
C ALA A 5 -7.99 30.72 -6.88
N ILE A 6 -6.69 30.98 -7.05
CA ILE A 6 -5.83 30.21 -7.96
C ILE A 6 -5.71 28.76 -7.47
N CYS A 7 -5.47 28.54 -6.17
CA CYS A 7 -5.39 27.18 -5.60
C CYS A 7 -6.69 26.39 -5.73
N THR A 8 -7.85 27.04 -5.57
CA THR A 8 -9.16 26.37 -5.73
C THR A 8 -9.45 26.05 -7.19
N ILE A 9 -9.14 26.94 -8.14
CA ILE A 9 -9.32 26.69 -9.58
C ILE A 9 -8.38 25.57 -10.06
N LEU A 10 -7.11 25.59 -9.63
CA LEU A 10 -6.13 24.56 -9.98
C LEU A 10 -6.53 23.19 -9.40
N GLY A 11 -6.94 23.15 -8.13
CA GLY A 11 -7.43 21.94 -7.46
C GLY A 11 -8.73 21.39 -8.07
N CYS A 12 -9.61 22.27 -8.54
CA CYS A 12 -10.86 21.88 -9.21
C CYS A 12 -10.58 21.32 -10.61
N LYS A 13 -9.69 21.96 -11.38
CA LYS A 13 -9.25 21.50 -12.71
C LYS A 13 -8.56 20.13 -12.65
N THR A 14 -7.69 19.92 -11.65
CA THR A 14 -7.00 18.62 -11.46
C THR A 14 -7.93 17.54 -10.94
N ARG A 15 -8.88 17.85 -10.03
CA ARG A 15 -9.94 16.90 -9.63
C ARG A 15 -10.81 16.48 -10.81
N ILE A 16 -11.25 17.43 -11.64
CA ILE A 16 -12.11 17.13 -12.80
C ILE A 16 -11.34 16.28 -13.83
N SER A 17 -10.06 16.58 -14.08
CA SER A 17 -9.24 15.79 -15.01
C SER A 17 -8.96 14.37 -14.49
N PHE A 18 -8.83 14.19 -13.17
CA PHE A 18 -8.64 12.88 -12.54
C PHE A 18 -9.93 12.02 -12.59
N ILE A 19 -11.10 12.66 -12.48
CA ILE A 19 -12.42 12.00 -12.59
C ILE A 19 -12.71 11.58 -14.05
N TYR A 20 -12.16 12.29 -15.04
CA TYR A 20 -12.42 12.07 -16.46
C TYR A 20 -11.38 11.23 -17.20
N LEU A 21 -10.31 10.76 -16.54
CA LEU A 21 -9.38 9.86 -17.21
C LEU A 21 -10.08 8.50 -17.38
N PRO A 22 -10.41 8.07 -18.62
CA PRO A 22 -11.09 6.81 -18.82
C PRO A 22 -10.05 5.72 -18.69
N ILE A 23 -9.69 5.36 -17.46
CA ILE A 23 -8.80 4.24 -17.21
C ILE A 23 -9.55 3.01 -17.73
N PRO A 24 -9.07 2.35 -18.80
CA PRO A 24 -9.77 1.21 -19.35
C PRO A 24 -9.86 0.13 -18.27
N PRO A 25 -11.02 -0.53 -18.11
CA PRO A 25 -11.22 -1.53 -17.07
C PRO A 25 -10.22 -2.70 -17.16
N SER A 26 -9.67 -2.95 -18.36
CA SER A 26 -8.59 -3.92 -18.57
C SER A 26 -7.29 -3.54 -17.84
N LEU A 27 -6.92 -2.26 -17.77
CA LEU A 27 -5.76 -1.81 -17.00
C LEU A 27 -5.99 -1.95 -15.50
N VAL A 28 -7.21 -1.66 -15.02
CA VAL A 28 -7.56 -1.87 -13.60
C VAL A 28 -7.45 -3.35 -13.23
N LEU A 29 -7.96 -4.25 -14.07
CA LEU A 29 -7.82 -5.70 -13.90
C LEU A 29 -6.36 -6.16 -13.92
N LEU A 30 -5.55 -5.63 -14.84
CA LEU A 30 -4.13 -5.96 -14.92
C LEU A 30 -3.37 -5.52 -13.65
N VAL A 31 -3.63 -4.31 -13.16
CA VAL A 31 -3.04 -3.80 -11.93
C VAL A 31 -3.47 -4.63 -10.72
N ALA A 32 -4.75 -4.97 -10.61
CA ALA A 32 -5.25 -5.83 -9.53
C ALA A 32 -4.63 -7.23 -9.57
N ALA A 33 -4.54 -7.84 -10.76
CA ALA A 33 -3.89 -9.13 -10.95
C ALA A 33 -2.39 -9.08 -10.63
N TYR A 34 -1.70 -8.01 -11.03
CA TYR A 34 -0.29 -7.79 -10.72
C TYR A 34 -0.06 -7.64 -9.21
N ILE A 35 -0.86 -6.82 -8.52
CA ILE A 35 -0.79 -6.67 -7.06
C ILE A 35 -1.04 -8.02 -6.36
N PHE A 36 -2.03 -8.78 -6.84
CA PHE A 36 -2.34 -10.09 -6.29
C PHE A 36 -1.20 -11.09 -6.50
N TYR A 37 -0.60 -11.09 -7.70
CA TYR A 37 0.58 -11.90 -8.01
C TYR A 37 1.75 -11.49 -7.13
N ASP A 38 2.03 -10.20 -6.99
CA ASP A 38 3.13 -9.69 -6.17
C ASP A 38 2.96 -10.12 -4.70
N LEU A 39 1.78 -9.89 -4.12
CA LEU A 39 1.49 -10.22 -2.72
C LEU A 39 1.46 -11.73 -2.44
N ARG A 40 0.90 -12.54 -3.36
CA ARG A 40 0.74 -13.99 -3.12
C ARG A 40 1.90 -14.82 -3.63
N TRP A 41 2.48 -14.48 -4.77
CA TRP A 41 3.49 -15.32 -5.44
C TRP A 41 4.89 -15.01 -4.93
N LYS A 42 5.29 -13.73 -4.80
CA LYS A 42 6.63 -13.38 -4.27
C LYS A 42 6.81 -13.84 -2.82
N GLY A 43 5.73 -13.82 -2.03
CA GLY A 43 5.74 -14.29 -0.64
C GLY A 43 5.99 -15.80 -0.46
N ARG A 44 5.94 -16.62 -1.53
CA ARG A 44 6.16 -18.09 -1.44
C ARG A 44 7.63 -18.48 -1.41
N LEU A 45 8.50 -17.64 -1.98
CA LEU A 45 9.96 -17.88 -2.06
C LEU A 45 10.72 -17.17 -0.93
N LEU A 46 10.06 -16.27 -0.22
CA LEU A 46 10.62 -15.55 0.90
C LEU A 46 10.42 -16.36 2.19
N PRO A 47 11.29 -16.18 3.20
CA PRO A 47 11.06 -16.75 4.51
C PRO A 47 9.71 -16.28 5.06
N PRO A 48 9.06 -17.10 5.91
CA PRO A 48 7.78 -16.72 6.52
C PRO A 48 7.93 -15.38 7.23
N GLY A 49 7.04 -14.44 6.91
CA GLY A 49 7.10 -13.08 7.44
C GLY A 49 5.81 -12.31 7.20
N PRO A 50 5.63 -11.17 7.88
CA PRO A 50 4.49 -10.29 7.67
C PRO A 50 4.49 -9.73 6.24
N THR A 51 3.33 -9.81 5.58
CA THR A 51 3.16 -9.30 4.21
C THR A 51 3.25 -7.77 4.20
N PRO A 52 4.23 -7.19 3.47
CA PRO A 52 4.34 -5.75 3.35
C PRO A 52 3.16 -5.15 2.61
N TRP A 53 2.72 -3.97 3.05
CA TRP A 53 1.75 -3.17 2.31
C TRP A 53 2.37 -2.63 1.02
N LEU A 54 1.58 -2.54 -0.05
CA LEU A 54 2.08 -2.24 -1.40
C LEU A 54 2.88 -0.92 -1.48
N PHE A 55 2.47 0.12 -0.74
CA PHE A 55 3.11 1.44 -0.76
C PHE A 55 3.98 1.73 0.45
N PHE A 56 3.59 1.25 1.63
CA PHE A 56 4.24 1.61 2.91
C PHE A 56 4.99 0.43 3.55
N GLY A 57 5.03 -0.73 2.90
CA GLY A 57 5.64 -1.92 3.45
C GLY A 57 5.08 -2.26 4.82
N ASN A 58 5.96 -2.57 5.77
CA ASN A 58 5.57 -2.84 7.16
C ASN A 58 5.51 -1.60 8.05
N ILE A 59 5.74 -0.39 7.52
CA ILE A 59 5.75 0.87 8.30
C ILE A 59 4.42 1.07 9.03
N LEU A 60 3.31 0.72 8.38
CA LEU A 60 1.99 0.77 9.02
C LEU A 60 1.91 -0.12 10.26
N HIS A 61 2.52 -1.30 10.25
CA HIS A 61 2.57 -2.17 11.43
C HIS A 61 3.29 -1.52 12.60
N PHE A 62 4.37 -0.77 12.35
CA PHE A 62 5.08 -0.04 13.40
C PHE A 62 4.25 1.12 13.96
N MET A 63 3.37 1.75 13.18
CA MET A 63 2.47 2.80 13.70
C MET A 63 1.31 2.27 14.54
N PHE A 64 0.86 1.03 14.31
CA PHE A 64 -0.25 0.43 15.06
C PHE A 64 0.19 -0.31 16.33
N TYR A 65 1.47 -0.62 16.48
CA TYR A 65 2.01 -1.24 17.69
C TYR A 65 2.52 -0.18 18.67
N GLU A 66 2.20 -0.37 19.95
CA GLU A 66 2.63 0.52 21.04
C GLU A 66 4.14 0.37 21.33
N SER A 67 4.68 -0.84 21.15
CA SER A 67 6.10 -1.13 21.28
C SER A 67 6.62 -1.94 20.09
N ILE A 68 7.83 -1.60 19.64
CA ILE A 68 8.50 -2.29 18.53
C ILE A 68 8.94 -3.70 18.97
N ASP A 69 9.34 -3.85 20.24
CA ASP A 69 9.84 -5.12 20.78
C ASP A 69 8.75 -6.19 20.85
N ASP A 70 7.53 -5.83 21.30
CA ASP A 70 6.40 -6.76 21.35
C ASP A 70 5.98 -7.19 19.94
N MET A 71 6.07 -6.29 18.97
CA MET A 71 5.82 -6.59 17.56
C MET A 71 6.80 -7.65 17.05
N PHE A 72 8.11 -7.45 17.28
CA PHE A 72 9.13 -8.42 16.88
C PHE A 72 9.00 -9.75 17.63
N LEU A 73 8.65 -9.74 18.92
CA LEU A 73 8.39 -10.94 19.70
C LEU A 73 7.22 -11.74 19.10
N THR A 74 6.12 -11.06 18.78
CA THR A 74 4.92 -11.67 18.17
C THR A 74 5.26 -12.26 16.80
N TRP A 75 6.02 -11.55 15.98
CA TRP A 75 6.43 -12.03 14.66
C TRP A 75 7.39 -13.22 14.76
N LYS A 76 8.33 -13.20 15.70
CA LYS A 76 9.22 -14.34 15.97
C LYS A 76 8.41 -15.57 16.39
N GLN A 77 7.41 -15.43 17.26
CA GLN A 77 6.55 -16.54 17.66
C GLN A 77 5.70 -17.09 16.50
N LYS A 78 5.22 -16.20 15.64
CA LYS A 78 4.32 -16.54 14.52
C LYS A 78 5.04 -17.14 13.32
N TYR A 79 6.19 -16.59 12.95
CA TYR A 79 6.92 -16.94 11.73
C TYR A 79 8.25 -17.66 11.99
N GLY A 80 8.83 -17.53 13.18
CA GLY A 80 10.14 -18.11 13.54
C GLY A 80 10.13 -19.62 13.81
N LYS A 81 9.00 -20.33 13.67
CA LYS A 81 8.92 -21.80 13.82
C LYS A 81 9.45 -22.58 12.60
N GLY A 82 10.23 -21.93 11.74
CA GLY A 82 10.77 -22.49 10.50
C GLY A 82 12.28 -22.67 10.47
N CYS A 83 12.97 -22.56 11.62
CA CYS A 83 14.39 -22.91 11.79
C CYS A 83 14.55 -23.70 13.09
#